data_AF-A0A0Q8D7Y7-F1
#
_entry.id   AF-A0A0Q8D7Y7-F1
#
_cell.length_a   1.000
_cell.length_b   1.000
_cell.length_c   1.000
_cell.angle_alpha   90.00
_cell.angle_beta   90.00
_cell.angle_gamma   90.00
#
_symmetry.space_group_name_H-M   'P 1'
#
loop_
_entity.id
_entity.type
_entity.pdbx_description
1 polymer ?
#
loop_
_entity_poly.entity_id
_entity_poly.type
_entity_poly.pdbx_seq_one_letter_code
_entity_poly.pdbx_strand_id
1 'polypeptide(L)'
;MKFRVWALSLLLMAPVAFASVDRGVLQFESIRSQQTEIRTAVQAGNGRYKDMSVGTRGELLAKQDHLFQLMQGKQSTQDLNEDQKTDVFNTLEWIEAAINKADDERMICERRPVLGSTRKERVCKTAGQMRAEREATRDRLDNREVRQ
;
A
#
# COMPACT_ATOMS: atom_id res chain seq x y z
N MET A 1 -58.77 -53.48 5.24
CA MET A 1 -58.25 -54.15 4.03
C MET A 1 -57.39 -53.17 3.23
N LYS A 2 -56.14 -53.60 2.96
CA LYS A 2 -55.20 -53.13 1.91
C LYS A 2 -54.33 -51.89 2.18
N PHE A 3 -53.13 -52.20 2.68
CA PHE A 3 -51.87 -51.45 2.56
C PHE A 3 -51.54 -51.06 1.12
N ARG A 4 -50.85 -49.93 0.95
CA ARG A 4 -49.80 -49.76 -0.07
C ARG A 4 -48.80 -48.67 0.34
N VAL A 5 -47.61 -49.15 0.70
CA VAL A 5 -46.31 -48.44 0.84
C VAL A 5 -45.86 -47.95 -0.55
N TRP A 6 -44.65 -47.37 -0.66
CA TRP A 6 -43.87 -46.89 -1.82
C TRP A 6 -43.88 -45.34 -1.92
N ALA A 7 -42.78 -44.60 -1.83
CA ALA A 7 -41.37 -44.94 -1.85
C ALA A 7 -40.52 -43.84 -1.15
N LEU A 8 -39.50 -44.30 -0.41
CA LEU A 8 -38.43 -43.50 0.18
C LEU A 8 -37.66 -42.77 -0.94
N SER A 9 -37.68 -41.44 -0.95
CA SER A 9 -36.72 -40.62 -1.71
C SER A 9 -35.67 -40.10 -0.73
N LEU A 10 -34.56 -40.81 -0.62
CA LEU A 10 -33.39 -40.41 0.15
C LEU A 10 -32.60 -39.38 -0.69
N LEU A 11 -32.88 -38.09 -0.45
CA LEU A 11 -32.12 -37.00 -1.06
C LEU A 11 -30.80 -36.84 -0.31
N LEU A 12 -29.68 -37.28 -0.91
CA LEU A 12 -28.34 -36.98 -0.41
C LEU A 12 -28.10 -35.46 -0.52
N MET A 13 -28.21 -34.75 0.61
CA MET A 13 -27.55 -33.45 0.76
C MET A 13 -26.07 -33.68 1.03
N ALA A 14 -25.24 -33.45 0.02
CA ALA A 14 -23.80 -33.32 0.22
C ALA A 14 -23.52 -32.04 1.03
N PRO A 15 -22.73 -32.10 2.12
CA PRO A 15 -22.30 -30.90 2.81
C PRO A 15 -21.30 -30.15 1.92
N VAL A 16 -21.63 -28.91 1.55
CA VAL A 16 -20.67 -27.98 0.97
C VAL A 16 -19.75 -27.55 2.09
N ALA A 17 -18.57 -28.16 2.18
CA ALA A 17 -17.55 -27.75 3.13
C ALA A 17 -17.01 -26.38 2.68
N PHE A 18 -17.45 -25.31 3.34
CA PHE A 18 -16.76 -24.03 3.25
C PHE A 18 -15.43 -24.18 4.00
N ALA A 19 -14.34 -24.33 3.25
CA ALA A 19 -13.00 -24.23 3.82
C ALA A 19 -12.82 -22.82 4.38
N SER A 20 -12.74 -22.70 5.70
CA SER A 20 -12.38 -21.46 6.37
C SER A 20 -10.92 -21.18 6.03
N VAL A 21 -10.68 -20.30 5.05
CA VAL A 21 -9.34 -19.81 4.78
C VAL A 21 -8.89 -19.00 6.00
N ASP A 22 -7.81 -19.42 6.64
CA ASP A 22 -7.23 -18.70 7.77
C ASP A 22 -6.85 -17.28 7.33
N ARG A 23 -7.42 -16.28 8.01
CA ARG A 23 -7.19 -14.86 7.66
C ARG A 23 -5.72 -14.47 7.79
N GLY A 24 -4.97 -15.10 8.71
CA GLY A 24 -3.55 -14.86 8.88
C GLY A 24 -2.73 -15.27 7.66
N VAL A 25 -3.12 -16.36 6.99
CA VAL A 25 -2.49 -16.82 5.74
C VAL A 25 -2.77 -15.84 4.59
N LEU A 26 -4.00 -15.34 4.48
CA LEU A 26 -4.35 -14.34 3.46
C LEU A 26 -3.56 -13.04 3.64
N GLN A 27 -3.32 -12.60 4.88
CA GLN A 27 -2.52 -11.41 5.13
C GLN A 27 -1.05 -11.63 4.76
N PHE A 28 -0.47 -12.77 5.11
CA PHE A 28 0.94 -13.08 4.82
C PHE A 28 1.21 -13.17 3.31
N GLU A 29 0.33 -13.82 2.57
CA GLU A 29 0.43 -13.89 1.11
C GLU A 29 0.18 -12.53 0.45
N SER A 30 -0.75 -11.72 0.98
CA SER A 30 -0.96 -10.36 0.49
C SER A 30 0.28 -9.48 0.67
N ILE A 31 0.99 -9.60 1.80
CA ILE A 31 2.24 -8.88 2.04
C ILE A 31 3.28 -9.32 1.01
N ARG A 32 3.47 -10.64 0.82
CA ARG A 32 4.43 -11.17 -0.17
C ARG A 32 4.14 -10.67 -1.58
N SER A 33 2.87 -10.73 -1.99
CA SER A 33 2.41 -10.26 -3.30
C SER A 33 2.65 -8.76 -3.49
N GLN A 34 2.22 -7.94 -2.53
CA GLN A 34 2.42 -6.48 -2.57
C GLN A 34 3.91 -6.13 -2.63
N GLN A 35 4.75 -6.77 -1.82
CA GLN A 35 6.19 -6.50 -1.80
C GLN A 35 6.88 -6.94 -3.10
N THR A 36 6.39 -8.01 -3.74
CA THR A 36 6.87 -8.45 -5.06
C THR A 36 6.53 -7.43 -6.15
N GLU A 37 5.31 -6.88 -6.12
CA GLU A 37 4.88 -5.82 -7.04
C GLU A 37 5.71 -4.54 -6.84
N ILE A 38 5.88 -4.10 -5.59
CA ILE A 38 6.71 -2.95 -5.24
C ILE A 38 8.14 -3.18 -5.75
N ARG A 39 8.74 -4.34 -5.48
CA ARG A 39 10.11 -4.66 -5.91
C ARG A 39 10.24 -4.54 -7.43
N THR A 40 9.29 -5.12 -8.17
CA THR A 40 9.29 -5.08 -9.63
C THR A 40 9.22 -3.65 -10.15
N ALA A 41 8.32 -2.82 -9.59
CA ALA A 41 8.15 -1.44 -10.01
C ALA A 41 9.34 -0.55 -9.63
N VAL A 42 9.94 -0.78 -8.45
CA VAL A 42 11.16 -0.09 -7.99
C VAL A 42 12.36 -0.44 -8.89
N GLN A 43 12.52 -1.72 -9.25
CA GLN A 43 13.57 -2.16 -10.17
C GLN A 43 13.39 -1.57 -11.57
N ALA A 44 12.16 -1.58 -12.08
CA ALA A 44 11.83 -0.96 -13.37
C ALA A 44 12.03 0.57 -13.37
N GLY A 45 12.02 1.21 -12.19
CA GLY A 45 12.28 2.64 -12.05
C GLY A 45 11.26 3.53 -12.73
N ASN A 46 10.00 3.09 -12.80
CA ASN A 46 8.93 3.81 -13.48
C ASN A 46 7.82 4.23 -12.50
N GLY A 47 6.82 4.96 -13.01
CA GLY A 47 5.68 5.42 -12.22
C GLY A 47 6.10 6.26 -11.01
N ARG A 48 5.61 5.88 -9.84
CA ARG A 48 5.87 6.58 -8.56
C ARG A 48 7.33 6.48 -8.07
N TYR A 49 8.12 5.55 -8.60
CA TYR A 49 9.50 5.30 -8.18
C TYR A 49 10.55 5.96 -9.09
N LYS A 50 10.12 6.65 -10.15
CA LYS A 50 11.01 7.19 -11.19
C LYS A 50 12.02 8.22 -10.65
N ASP A 51 11.59 9.03 -9.69
CA ASP A 51 12.39 10.12 -9.09
C ASP A 51 13.03 9.69 -7.76
N MET A 52 12.88 8.41 -7.36
CA MET A 52 13.50 7.87 -6.16
C MET A 52 15.03 7.80 -6.32
N SER A 53 15.75 8.33 -5.33
CA SER A 53 17.21 8.34 -5.33
C SER A 53 17.79 6.92 -5.40
N VAL A 54 18.99 6.79 -5.98
CA VAL A 54 19.70 5.49 -6.09
C VAL A 54 19.95 4.88 -4.70
N GLY A 55 20.31 5.71 -3.71
CA GLY A 55 20.53 5.26 -2.34
C GLY A 55 19.27 4.72 -1.69
N THR A 56 18.17 5.48 -1.73
CA THR A 56 16.86 5.05 -1.20
C THR A 56 16.37 3.78 -1.90
N ARG A 57 16.58 3.68 -3.21
CA ARG A 57 16.22 2.49 -3.99
C ARG A 57 17.00 1.25 -3.52
N GLY A 58 18.31 1.38 -3.34
CA GLY A 58 19.16 0.28 -2.85
C GLY A 58 18.78 -0.16 -1.45
N GLU A 59 18.53 0.79 -0.55
CA GLU A 59 18.11 0.50 0.83
C GLU A 59 16.73 -0.18 0.88
N LEU A 60 15.77 0.27 0.07
CA LEU A 60 14.46 -0.35 -0.04
C LEU A 60 14.56 -1.80 -0.50
N LEU A 61 15.34 -2.08 -1.54
CA LEU A 61 15.52 -3.44 -2.03
C LEU A 61 16.19 -4.35 -0.98
N ALA A 62 17.17 -3.83 -0.23
CA ALA A 62 17.82 -4.57 0.85
C ALA A 62 16.85 -4.87 2.01
N LYS A 63 16.01 -3.91 2.40
CA LYS A 63 14.94 -4.11 3.40
C LYS A 63 13.91 -5.13 2.93
N GLN A 64 13.57 -5.14 1.65
CA GLN A 64 12.69 -6.17 1.07
C GLN A 64 13.33 -7.55 1.10
N ASP A 65 14.63 -7.68 0.79
CA ASP A 65 15.35 -8.95 0.88
C ASP A 65 15.29 -9.51 2.31
N HIS A 66 15.53 -8.66 3.30
CA HIS A 66 15.40 -9.01 4.72
C HIS A 66 13.99 -9.47 5.09
N LEU A 67 12.96 -8.72 4.67
CA LEU A 67 11.56 -9.10 4.88
C LEU A 67 11.24 -10.47 4.27
N PHE A 68 11.66 -10.73 3.03
CA PHE A 68 11.42 -12.01 2.38
C PHE A 68 12.14 -13.16 3.09
N GLN A 69 13.32 -12.91 3.65
CA GLN A 69 14.05 -13.90 4.45
C GLN A 69 13.31 -14.24 5.75
N LEU A 70 12.77 -13.24 6.46
CA LEU A 70 11.95 -13.47 7.67
C LEU A 70 10.68 -14.28 7.36
N MET A 71 10.10 -14.05 6.18
CA MET A 71 8.87 -14.71 5.74
C MET A 71 9.12 -16.07 5.04
N GLN A 72 10.37 -16.49 4.87
CA GLN A 72 10.71 -17.70 4.13
C GLN A 72 10.26 -18.97 4.87
N GLY A 73 9.49 -19.83 4.19
CA GLY A 73 8.94 -21.05 4.79
C GLY A 73 7.83 -20.81 5.82
N LYS A 74 7.38 -19.55 5.98
CA LYS A 74 6.30 -19.15 6.87
C LYS A 74 5.03 -18.91 6.07
N GLN A 75 3.89 -19.32 6.61
CA GLN A 75 2.58 -19.20 5.96
C GLN A 75 1.68 -18.22 6.72
N SER A 76 1.96 -17.95 7.99
CA SER A 76 1.16 -17.06 8.82
C SER A 76 2.01 -16.31 9.84
N THR A 77 1.42 -15.27 10.44
CA THR A 77 2.01 -14.55 11.57
C THR A 77 2.23 -15.42 12.80
N GLN A 78 1.53 -16.56 12.91
CA GLN A 78 1.67 -17.51 14.02
C GLN A 78 2.99 -18.31 13.91
N ASP A 79 3.57 -18.38 12.72
CA ASP A 79 4.85 -19.08 12.48
C ASP A 79 6.07 -18.21 12.86
N LEU A 80 5.83 -16.94 13.22
CA LEU A 80 6.84 -15.97 13.65
C LEU A 80 6.87 -15.88 15.18
N ASN A 81 8.07 -15.75 15.74
CA ASN A 81 8.22 -15.34 17.14
C ASN A 81 7.96 -13.82 17.29
N GLU A 82 7.86 -13.33 18.53
CA GLU A 82 7.54 -11.92 18.79
C GLU A 82 8.58 -10.94 18.19
N ASP A 83 9.87 -11.25 18.29
CA ASP A 83 10.93 -10.42 17.70
C ASP A 83 10.81 -10.34 16.17
N GLN A 84 10.51 -11.46 15.52
CA GLN A 84 10.29 -11.53 14.07
C GLN A 84 9.04 -10.76 13.65
N LYS A 85 7.96 -10.78 14.46
CA LYS A 85 6.77 -9.97 14.19
C LYS A 85 7.10 -8.48 14.24
N THR A 86 7.83 -8.06 15.26
CA THR A 86 8.29 -6.67 15.39
C THR A 86 9.18 -6.26 14.22
N ASP A 87 10.09 -7.13 13.79
CA ASP A 87 11.00 -6.84 12.68
C ASP A 87 10.26 -6.73 11.33
N VAL A 88 9.31 -7.63 11.07
CA VAL A 88 8.42 -7.56 9.90
C VAL A 88 7.63 -6.24 9.92
N PHE A 89 7.04 -5.88 11.06
CA PHE A 89 6.28 -4.65 11.21
C PHE A 89 7.15 -3.41 10.94
N ASN A 90 8.29 -3.29 11.63
CA ASN A 90 9.20 -2.16 11.47
C ASN A 90 9.73 -2.04 10.03
N THR A 91 9.99 -3.19 9.38
CA THR A 91 10.46 -3.21 8.00
C THR A 91 9.38 -2.72 7.03
N LEU A 92 8.13 -3.14 7.22
CA LEU A 92 7.00 -2.68 6.40
C LEU A 92 6.74 -1.18 6.57
N GLU A 93 6.71 -0.69 7.80
CA GLU A 93 6.56 0.74 8.11
C GLU A 93 7.68 1.58 7.48
N TRP A 94 8.92 1.08 7.54
CA TRP A 94 10.05 1.76 6.92
C TRP A 94 9.90 1.81 5.40
N ILE A 95 9.49 0.70 4.76
CA ILE A 95 9.30 0.64 3.30
C ILE A 95 8.21 1.64 2.88
N GLU A 96 7.08 1.66 3.59
CA GLU A 96 6.00 2.61 3.32
C GLU A 96 6.48 4.06 3.46
N ALA A 97 7.17 4.38 4.56
CA ALA A 97 7.71 5.72 4.79
C ALA A 97 8.70 6.14 3.70
N ALA A 98 9.57 5.23 3.26
CA ALA A 98 10.54 5.49 2.19
C ALA A 98 9.85 5.80 0.85
N ILE A 99 8.79 5.05 0.51
CA ILE A 99 8.00 5.27 -0.71
C ILE A 99 7.27 6.61 -0.65
N ASN A 100 6.60 6.91 0.46
CA ASN A 100 5.84 8.16 0.63
C ASN A 100 6.76 9.38 0.60
N LYS A 101 7.92 9.30 1.27
CA LYS A 101 8.94 10.35 1.24
C LYS A 101 9.44 10.60 -0.17
N ALA A 102 9.70 9.55 -0.94
CA ALA A 102 10.16 9.69 -2.33
C ALA A 102 9.12 10.36 -3.23
N ASP A 103 7.82 10.07 -3.04
CA ASP A 103 6.76 10.77 -3.80
C ASP A 103 6.63 12.24 -3.38
N ASP A 104 6.83 12.56 -2.10
CA ASP A 104 6.80 13.94 -1.60
C ASP A 104 7.97 14.79 -2.09
N GLU A 105 9.16 14.19 -2.20
CA GLU A 105 10.38 14.84 -2.68
C GLU A 105 10.40 15.01 -4.21
N ARG A 106 9.47 14.37 -4.93
CA ARG A 106 9.37 14.48 -6.39
C ARG A 106 9.16 15.92 -6.84
N MET A 107 10.02 16.37 -7.77
CA MET A 107 9.92 17.69 -8.38
C MET A 107 8.81 17.76 -9.44
N ILE A 108 7.94 18.75 -9.31
CA ILE A 108 6.88 19.08 -10.27
C ILE A 108 7.15 20.48 -10.80
N CYS A 109 7.41 20.59 -12.09
CA CYS A 109 7.61 21.86 -12.78
C CYS A 109 6.41 22.19 -13.67
N GLU A 110 5.77 23.32 -13.42
CA GLU A 110 4.57 23.76 -14.12
C GLU A 110 4.72 25.20 -14.65
N ARG A 111 4.13 25.49 -15.81
CA ARG A 111 4.06 26.86 -16.33
C ARG A 111 2.81 27.54 -15.81
N ARG A 112 2.98 28.46 -14.86
CA ARG A 112 1.89 29.21 -14.21
C ARG A 112 1.80 30.63 -14.80
N PRO A 113 0.59 31.19 -14.97
CA PRO A 113 0.43 32.61 -15.30
C PRO A 113 0.86 33.47 -14.12
N VAL A 114 1.52 34.60 -14.39
CA VAL A 114 1.86 35.60 -13.37
C VAL A 114 0.64 36.50 -13.17
N LEU A 115 0.22 36.69 -11.91
CA LEU A 115 -0.93 37.56 -11.60
C LEU A 115 -0.66 38.99 -12.10
N GLY A 116 -1.63 39.57 -12.82
CA GLY A 116 -1.48 40.90 -13.42
C GLY A 116 -0.62 40.96 -14.69
N SER A 117 -0.24 39.81 -15.28
CA SER A 117 0.51 39.74 -16.54
C SER A 117 -0.02 38.65 -17.46
N THR A 118 0.17 38.81 -18.78
CA THR A 118 -0.06 37.74 -19.76
C THR A 118 1.13 36.76 -19.87
N ARG A 119 2.26 37.08 -19.21
CA ARG A 119 3.46 36.23 -19.19
C ARG A 119 3.24 34.99 -18.34
N LYS A 120 3.80 33.86 -18.78
CA LYS A 120 3.88 32.61 -18.02
C LYS A 120 5.30 32.37 -17.50
N GLU A 121 5.41 31.98 -16.23
CA GLU A 121 6.67 31.61 -15.58
C GLU A 121 6.69 30.11 -15.28
N ARG A 122 7.88 29.50 -15.26
CA ARG A 122 8.08 28.10 -14.87
C ARG A 122 8.37 28.06 -13.38
N VAL A 123 7.48 27.45 -12.61
CA VAL A 123 7.62 27.27 -11.17
C VAL A 123 7.85 25.78 -10.92
N CYS A 124 8.92 25.45 -10.21
CA CYS A 124 9.25 24.08 -9.82
C CYS A 124 9.14 23.97 -8.29
N LYS A 125 8.34 23.02 -7.80
CA LYS A 125 8.16 22.73 -6.38
C LYS A 125 8.17 21.22 -6.17
N THR A 126 8.46 20.77 -4.96
CA THR A 126 8.23 19.35 -4.61
C THR A 126 6.74 19.07 -4.49
N ALA A 127 6.32 17.82 -4.69
CA ALA A 127 4.93 17.41 -4.50
C ALA A 127 4.45 17.71 -3.07
N GLY A 128 5.33 17.49 -2.08
CA GLY A 128 5.08 17.84 -0.68
C GLY A 128 4.86 19.33 -0.46
N GLN A 129 5.67 20.20 -1.07
CA GLN A 129 5.48 21.65 -1.00
C GLN A 129 4.15 22.08 -1.61
N MET A 130 3.78 21.51 -2.77
CA MET A 130 2.50 21.81 -3.40
C MET A 130 1.31 21.39 -2.53
N ARG A 131 1.42 20.27 -1.82
CA ARG A 131 0.38 19.80 -0.89
C ARG A 131 0.26 20.73 0.31
N ALA A 132 1.38 21.03 0.96
CA ALA A 132 1.42 21.93 2.11
C ALA A 132 0.87 23.33 1.78
N GLU A 133 1.16 23.88 0.60
CA GLU A 133 0.60 25.16 0.16
C GLU A 133 -0.92 25.13 -0.04
N ARG A 134 -1.46 24.01 -0.55
CA ARG A 134 -2.91 23.83 -0.71
C ARG A 134 -3.60 23.71 0.64
N GLU A 135 -3.04 22.92 1.55
CA GLU A 135 -3.54 22.77 2.92
C GLU A 135 -3.52 24.10 3.67
N ALA A 136 -2.39 24.82 3.67
CA ALA A 136 -2.28 26.14 4.28
C ALA A 136 -3.27 27.17 3.68
N THR A 137 -3.59 27.06 2.39
CA THR A 137 -4.61 27.90 1.77
C THR A 137 -6.01 27.54 2.26
N ARG A 138 -6.33 26.24 2.35
CA ARG A 138 -7.63 25.75 2.86
C ARG A 138 -7.84 26.20 4.31
N ASP A 139 -6.86 25.99 5.18
CA ASP A 139 -6.95 26.36 6.59
C ASP A 139 -7.17 27.85 6.79
N ARG A 140 -6.60 28.70 5.92
CA ARG A 140 -6.83 30.15 5.97
C ARG A 140 -8.25 30.55 5.56
N LEU A 141 -8.87 29.82 4.64
CA LEU A 141 -10.25 30.04 4.22
C LEU A 141 -11.21 29.57 5.32
N ASP A 142 -11.02 28.34 5.82
CA ASP A 142 -11.84 27.74 6.87
C ASP A 142 -11.82 28.59 8.16
N ASN A 143 -10.63 29.03 8.61
CA ASN A 143 -10.51 29.89 9.80
C ASN A 143 -11.11 31.30 9.61
N ARG A 144 -11.28 31.76 8.37
CA ARG A 144 -11.90 33.08 8.08
C ARG A 144 -13.43 33.01 8.13
N GLU A 145 -14.01 31.84 7.88
CA GLU A 145 -15.45 31.59 8.00
C GLU A 145 -15.88 31.48 9.47
N VAL A 146 -15.05 30.90 10.34
CA VAL A 146 -15.35 30.75 11.79
C VAL A 146 -15.33 32.10 12.54
N ARG A 147 -14.71 33.14 11.97
CA ARG A 147 -14.52 34.45 12.62
C ARG A 147 -15.53 35.51 12.18
N GLN A 148 -16.51 35.16 11.36
CA GLN A 148 -17.64 36.01 10.94
C GLN A 148 -18.93 35.52 11.56
#